data_AF-A0A9Q3CZ02-F1
#
_entry.id   AF-A0A9Q3CZ02-F1
#
_cell.length_a   1.000
_cell.length_b   1.000
_cell.length_c   1.000
_cell.angle_alpha   90.00
_cell.angle_beta   90.00
_cell.angle_gamma   90.00
#
_symmetry.space_group_name_H-M   'P 1'
#
loop_
_entity.id
_entity.type
_entity.pdbx_description
1 polymer ?
#
loop_
_entity_poly.entity_id
_entity_poly.type
_entity_poly.pdbx_seq_one_letter_code
_entity_poly.pdbx_strand_id
1 'polypeptide(L)'
;MWAANTGAGLSEEEMGMMIQKKLETMCPCYERMDQIFGSKPNVMALNELNTTSQDPINIGSASEEGSDLEAFSDGESGISAYEQLHRHLNRTKKRKDTESNDQVTVNKGPKGNRAASKRASMTQGAIGNLKQIHEQEDRENEDMHVRLLKDFVDLQANKWSDEKYIMKEKNDRNYQLEKERMDRQFKLDTEEKERKKNESDRNYELEKERMECQFDLERERMNCETSLMETKLAMAKELLLSGKTSEEITGLLKQL
;
A
#
# COMPACT_ATOMS: atom_id res chain seq x y z
N MET A 1 4.30 10.24 -48.11
CA MET A 1 4.07 8.79 -48.03
C MET A 1 4.12 8.39 -46.57
N TRP A 2 2.97 8.23 -45.92
CA TRP A 2 2.91 7.57 -44.61
C TRP A 2 2.91 6.06 -44.85
N ALA A 3 3.81 5.35 -44.17
CA ALA A 3 3.91 3.90 -44.29
C ALA A 3 2.62 3.26 -43.75
N ALA A 4 2.00 2.40 -44.55
CA ALA A 4 0.94 1.50 -44.13
C ALA A 4 1.56 0.32 -43.38
N ASN A 5 2.07 0.58 -42.18
CA ASN A 5 2.57 -0.45 -41.28
C ASN A 5 1.59 -0.56 -40.09
N THR A 6 1.11 -1.77 -39.84
CA THR A 6 0.09 -2.12 -38.82
C THR A 6 0.57 -1.95 -37.37
N GLY A 7 1.61 -1.15 -37.11
CA GLY A 7 2.22 -0.95 -35.79
C GLY A 7 2.96 -2.17 -35.22
N ALA A 8 2.75 -3.36 -35.78
CA ALA A 8 3.36 -4.62 -35.33
C ALA A 8 4.60 -5.06 -36.14
N GLY A 9 5.07 -4.25 -37.09
CA GLY A 9 6.25 -4.57 -37.90
C GLY A 9 6.05 -5.71 -38.92
N LEU A 10 4.80 -6.00 -39.30
CA LEU A 10 4.48 -7.00 -40.33
C LEU A 10 4.08 -6.30 -41.62
N SER A 11 4.68 -6.72 -42.73
CA SER A 11 4.34 -6.25 -44.08
C SER A 11 3.08 -6.95 -44.59
N GLU A 12 2.27 -6.29 -45.44
CA GLU A 12 1.02 -6.87 -45.97
C GLU A 12 1.26 -8.16 -46.78
N GLU A 13 2.45 -8.33 -47.37
CA GLU A 13 2.84 -9.55 -48.09
C GLU A 13 3.08 -10.76 -47.16
N GLU A 14 3.40 -10.53 -45.89
CA GLU A 14 3.55 -11.59 -44.87
C GLU A 14 2.23 -12.02 -44.24
N MET A 15 1.13 -11.31 -44.50
CA MET A 15 -0.20 -11.62 -43.97
C MET A 15 -0.76 -12.96 -44.52
N GLY A 16 -0.14 -13.50 -45.59
CA GLY A 16 -0.48 -14.81 -46.16
C GLY A 16 0.14 -16.00 -45.43
N MET A 17 1.23 -15.82 -44.67
CA MET A 17 1.69 -16.85 -43.76
C MET A 17 0.89 -16.74 -42.46
N MET A 18 0.05 -17.74 -42.17
CA MET A 18 -0.70 -17.80 -40.90
C MET A 18 0.26 -17.48 -39.75
N ILE A 19 -0.09 -16.44 -38.97
CA ILE A 19 0.66 -15.93 -37.82
C ILE A 19 1.18 -17.06 -36.92
N GLN A 20 0.40 -18.13 -36.78
CA GLN A 20 0.75 -19.36 -36.06
C GLN A 20 2.06 -19.99 -36.52
N LYS A 21 2.31 -20.09 -37.83
CA LYS A 21 3.53 -20.69 -38.38
C LYS A 21 4.77 -19.84 -38.08
N LYS A 22 4.62 -18.51 -38.06
CA LYS A 22 5.69 -17.56 -37.70
C LYS A 22 5.98 -17.59 -36.19
N LEU A 23 4.94 -17.74 -35.38
CA LEU A 23 5.08 -17.89 -33.93
C LEU A 23 5.73 -19.22 -33.55
N GLU A 24 5.43 -20.31 -34.26
CA GLU A 24 6.13 -21.60 -34.11
C GLU A 24 7.60 -21.54 -34.51
N THR A 25 7.96 -20.77 -35.55
CA THR A 25 9.37 -20.64 -35.96
C THR A 25 10.18 -19.87 -34.92
N MET A 26 9.58 -18.90 -34.23
CA MET A 26 10.23 -18.16 -33.15
C MET A 26 10.20 -18.92 -31.81
N CYS A 27 9.16 -19.71 -31.58
CA CYS A 27 8.97 -20.45 -30.34
C CYS A 27 8.43 -21.86 -30.67
N PRO A 28 9.29 -22.90 -30.69
CA PRO A 28 8.92 -24.27 -31.05
C PRO A 28 7.85 -24.93 -30.14
N CYS A 29 7.47 -24.27 -29.04
CA CYS A 29 6.41 -24.71 -28.14
C CYS A 29 5.20 -23.77 -28.10
N TYR A 30 5.07 -22.84 -29.06
CA TYR A 30 3.96 -21.88 -29.11
C TYR A 30 2.60 -22.59 -29.14
N GLU A 31 2.43 -23.59 -30.01
CA GLU A 31 1.17 -24.37 -30.09
C GLU A 31 0.84 -25.05 -28.76
N ARG A 32 1.85 -25.58 -28.06
CA ARG A 32 1.67 -26.20 -26.75
C ARG A 32 1.28 -25.19 -25.67
N MET A 33 1.86 -23.98 -25.69
CA MET A 33 1.47 -22.92 -24.77
C MET A 33 0.08 -22.36 -25.09
N ASP A 34 -0.26 -22.21 -26.36
CA ASP A 34 -1.58 -21.77 -26.80
C ASP A 34 -2.66 -22.81 -26.49
N GLN A 35 -2.34 -24.11 -26.44
CA GLN A 35 -3.28 -25.10 -25.90
C GLN A 35 -3.49 -24.98 -24.39
N ILE A 36 -2.50 -24.50 -23.64
CA ILE A 36 -2.59 -24.31 -22.17
C ILE A 36 -3.32 -22.99 -21.84
N PHE A 37 -3.09 -21.93 -22.62
CA PHE A 37 -3.56 -20.58 -22.33
C PHE A 37 -4.61 -20.04 -23.31
N GLY A 38 -4.74 -20.62 -24.51
CA GLY A 38 -5.63 -20.15 -25.58
C GLY A 38 -7.10 -20.46 -25.33
N SER A 39 -7.41 -21.46 -24.50
CA SER A 39 -8.68 -21.48 -23.78
C SER A 39 -8.64 -20.38 -22.73
N LYS A 40 -9.07 -19.18 -23.15
CA LYS A 40 -9.28 -17.95 -22.38
C LYS A 40 -9.12 -18.21 -20.88
N PRO A 41 -7.97 -17.87 -20.25
CA PRO A 41 -7.81 -18.12 -18.84
C PRO A 41 -8.97 -17.44 -18.13
N ASN A 42 -9.63 -18.16 -17.23
CA ASN A 42 -10.74 -17.63 -16.44
C ASN A 42 -10.15 -16.65 -15.42
N VAL A 43 -9.57 -15.56 -15.91
CA VAL A 43 -9.05 -14.45 -15.11
C VAL A 43 -10.27 -13.66 -14.69
N MET A 44 -10.98 -14.19 -13.69
CA MET A 44 -11.94 -13.40 -12.93
C MET A 44 -11.18 -12.20 -12.39
N ALA A 45 -11.70 -11.00 -12.66
CA ALA A 45 -11.14 -9.80 -12.07
C ALA A 45 -11.21 -9.96 -10.54
N LEU A 46 -10.13 -9.62 -9.83
CA LEU A 46 -10.03 -9.76 -8.38
C LEU A 46 -11.20 -9.08 -7.63
N ASN A 47 -11.85 -8.12 -8.29
CA ASN A 47 -12.98 -7.34 -7.79
C ASN A 47 -14.28 -8.16 -7.72
N GLU A 48 -14.38 -9.27 -8.45
CA GLU A 48 -15.56 -10.17 -8.47
C GLU A 48 -15.48 -11.27 -7.39
N LEU A 49 -14.37 -11.38 -6.67
CA LEU A 49 -14.18 -12.34 -5.56
C LEU A 49 -14.72 -11.86 -4.20
N ASN A 50 -15.44 -10.73 -4.17
CA ASN A 50 -16.15 -10.28 -2.98
C ASN A 50 -17.66 -10.54 -3.12
N THR A 51 -18.12 -11.72 -2.69
CA THR A 51 -19.10 -11.87 -1.59
C THR A 51 -19.59 -13.32 -1.48
N THR A 52 -19.38 -13.88 -0.30
CA THR A 52 -20.36 -14.72 0.43
C THR A 52 -20.88 -15.97 -0.30
N SER A 53 -20.03 -16.98 -0.42
CA SER A 53 -20.50 -18.37 -0.34
C SER A 53 -19.72 -19.08 0.76
N GLN A 54 -20.35 -19.12 1.94
CA GLN A 54 -20.10 -20.15 2.93
C GLN A 54 -20.37 -21.51 2.28
N ASP A 55 -19.34 -22.34 2.17
CA ASP A 55 -19.38 -23.72 2.67
C ASP A 55 -17.94 -24.28 2.78
N PRO A 56 -17.66 -25.15 3.78
CA PRO A 56 -16.34 -25.24 4.40
C PRO A 56 -15.56 -26.48 3.96
N ILE A 57 -14.28 -26.31 3.62
CA ILE A 57 -13.29 -27.38 3.79
C ILE A 57 -12.56 -27.10 5.11
N ASN A 58 -13.01 -27.84 6.12
CA ASN A 58 -12.45 -27.94 7.45
C ASN A 58 -11.12 -28.71 7.45
N ILE A 59 -10.00 -28.01 7.66
CA ILE A 59 -8.78 -28.59 8.25
C ILE A 59 -8.24 -27.55 9.23
N GLY A 60 -8.35 -27.88 10.52
CA GLY A 60 -8.19 -26.94 11.62
C GLY A 60 -6.77 -26.47 11.89
N SER A 61 -6.68 -25.33 12.57
CA SER A 61 -6.10 -25.22 13.93
C SER A 61 -6.18 -23.78 14.43
N ALA A 62 -6.82 -23.64 15.60
CA ALA A 62 -6.65 -22.67 16.68
C ALA A 62 -5.88 -21.34 16.46
N SER A 63 -6.58 -20.22 16.76
CA SER A 63 -6.18 -19.09 17.62
C SER A 63 -7.07 -17.91 17.24
N GLU A 64 -8.11 -17.57 18.00
CA GLU A 64 -8.08 -16.45 18.96
C GLU A 64 -7.32 -15.23 18.43
N GLU A 65 -8.05 -14.22 17.95
CA GLU A 65 -8.26 -12.93 18.65
C GLU A 65 -9.14 -12.00 17.81
N GLY A 66 -10.26 -11.57 18.39
CA GLY A 66 -11.21 -10.64 17.79
C GLY A 66 -10.68 -9.21 17.85
N SER A 67 -10.43 -8.63 16.67
CA SER A 67 -10.16 -7.21 16.52
C SER A 67 -11.46 -6.48 16.16
N ASP A 68 -12.07 -5.90 17.18
CA ASP A 68 -13.14 -4.92 17.14
C ASP A 68 -12.72 -3.70 16.30
N LEU A 69 -13.18 -3.63 15.05
CA LEU A 69 -12.90 -2.54 14.13
C LEU A 69 -14.06 -1.54 14.21
N GLU A 70 -14.06 -0.75 15.29
CA GLU A 70 -14.98 0.38 15.42
C GLU A 70 -14.70 1.44 14.35
N ALA A 71 -15.76 1.73 13.60
CA ALA A 71 -15.79 2.67 12.52
C ALA A 71 -15.83 4.11 13.07
N PHE A 72 -14.67 4.79 13.12
CA PHE A 72 -14.63 6.24 13.29
C PHE A 72 -14.98 6.94 11.97
N SER A 73 -16.28 7.09 11.72
CA SER A 73 -16.81 8.02 10.74
C SER A 73 -16.89 9.42 11.34
N ASP A 74 -15.75 10.10 11.48
CA ASP A 74 -15.71 11.53 11.78
C ASP A 74 -16.03 12.32 10.50
N GLY A 75 -17.32 12.39 10.20
CA GLY A 75 -17.90 13.36 9.30
C GLY A 75 -18.01 14.72 9.98
N GLU A 76 -16.86 15.34 10.33
CA GLU A 76 -16.85 16.77 10.64
C GLU A 76 -16.91 17.55 9.34
N SER A 77 -18.13 17.96 8.98
CA SER A 77 -18.42 19.10 8.12
C SER A 77 -17.81 20.36 8.76
N GLY A 78 -16.49 20.50 8.65
CA GLY A 78 -15.76 21.71 8.99
C GLY A 78 -16.14 22.80 8.01
N ILE A 79 -17.20 23.55 8.32
CA ILE A 79 -17.41 24.87 7.75
C ILE A 79 -16.14 25.65 8.10
N SER A 80 -15.28 25.83 7.11
CA SER A 80 -13.98 26.47 7.25
C SER A 80 -14.15 27.77 8.02
N ALA A 81 -13.28 28.05 9.00
CA ALA A 81 -13.28 29.30 9.75
C ALA A 81 -13.31 30.54 8.82
N TYR A 82 -12.82 30.37 7.59
CA TYR A 82 -12.93 31.34 6.50
C TYR A 82 -14.37 31.68 6.11
N GLU A 83 -15.25 30.69 6.04
CA GLU A 83 -16.67 30.83 5.67
C GLU A 83 -17.51 31.45 6.80
N GLN A 84 -17.11 31.25 8.07
CA GLN A 84 -17.71 31.93 9.21
C GLN A 84 -17.34 33.43 9.24
N LEU A 85 -16.09 33.78 8.92
CA LEU A 85 -15.64 35.19 8.85
C LEU A 85 -16.29 35.96 7.69
N HIS A 86 -16.42 35.36 6.51
CA HIS A 86 -17.10 35.99 5.37
C HIS A 86 -18.58 36.29 5.64
N ARG A 87 -19.27 35.45 6.43
CA ARG A 87 -20.65 35.72 6.87
C ARG A 87 -20.74 36.94 7.80
N HIS A 88 -19.74 37.19 8.64
CA HIS A 88 -19.75 38.34 9.54
C HIS A 88 -19.44 39.67 8.84
N LEU A 89 -18.50 39.68 7.90
CA LEU A 89 -18.13 40.89 7.13
C LEU A 89 -19.26 41.36 6.19
N ASN A 90 -20.01 40.43 5.59
CA ASN A 90 -21.14 40.79 4.73
C ASN A 90 -22.35 41.32 5.52
N ARG A 91 -22.46 41.04 6.83
CA ARG A 91 -23.51 41.59 7.71
C ARG A 91 -23.26 43.04 8.09
N THR A 92 -22.00 43.47 8.24
CA THR A 92 -21.67 44.85 8.63
C THR A 92 -21.73 45.83 7.45
N LYS A 93 -21.48 45.35 6.23
CA LYS A 93 -21.64 46.14 5.00
C LYS A 93 -23.09 46.58 4.76
N LYS A 94 -24.06 45.72 5.11
CA LYS A 94 -25.49 45.98 4.95
C LYS A 94 -26.08 47.02 5.92
N ARG A 95 -25.33 47.45 6.95
CA ARG A 95 -25.80 48.47 7.91
C ARG A 95 -25.45 49.89 7.50
N LYS A 96 -24.36 50.12 6.75
CA LYS A 96 -23.96 51.47 6.33
C LYS A 96 -24.81 52.06 5.21
N ASP A 97 -25.48 51.24 4.42
CA ASP A 97 -26.33 51.73 3.32
C ASP A 97 -27.75 52.12 3.78
N THR A 98 -28.14 51.78 5.02
CA THR A 98 -29.48 52.07 5.58
C THR A 98 -29.57 53.30 6.48
N GLU A 99 -28.46 53.97 6.80
CA GLU A 99 -28.45 55.15 7.68
C GLU A 99 -28.27 56.50 6.95
N SER A 100 -28.34 56.54 5.61
CA SER A 100 -28.14 57.78 4.82
C SER A 100 -29.36 58.28 4.04
N ASN A 101 -30.56 57.77 4.32
CA ASN A 101 -31.78 58.20 3.61
C ASN A 101 -32.93 58.65 4.52
N ASP A 102 -32.65 59.53 5.48
CA ASP A 102 -33.65 60.42 6.07
C ASP A 102 -33.36 61.87 5.64
N GLN A 103 -33.86 62.21 4.45
CA GLN A 103 -34.04 63.60 4.05
C GLN A 103 -35.16 64.22 4.89
N VAL A 104 -34.79 64.87 6.00
CA VAL A 104 -35.70 65.82 6.67
C VAL A 104 -35.82 67.06 5.78
N THR A 105 -37.00 67.22 5.22
CA THR A 105 -37.44 68.32 4.37
C THR A 105 -37.28 69.68 5.06
N VAL A 106 -36.63 70.60 4.35
CA VAL A 106 -36.44 72.01 4.71
C VAL A 106 -37.77 72.75 4.68
N ASN A 107 -38.29 73.13 5.85
CA ASN A 107 -39.35 74.14 5.96
C ASN A 107 -38.75 75.55 5.86
N LYS A 108 -39.23 76.33 4.88
CA LYS A 108 -38.84 77.72 4.64
C LYS A 108 -39.67 78.70 5.46
N GLY A 109 -38.97 79.60 6.17
CA GLY A 109 -39.40 80.96 6.55
C GLY A 109 -39.93 81.15 7.99
N PRO A 110 -39.99 82.39 8.54
CA PRO A 110 -39.70 83.70 7.94
C PRO A 110 -38.64 84.56 8.68
N LYS A 111 -38.26 85.65 8.01
CA LYS A 111 -37.33 86.72 8.42
C LYS A 111 -37.73 87.37 9.75
N GLY A 112 -36.75 87.61 10.63
CA GLY A 112 -36.94 88.40 11.85
C GLY A 112 -35.65 88.76 12.58
N ASN A 113 -35.16 89.98 12.32
CA ASN A 113 -34.48 90.93 13.21
C ASN A 113 -33.30 90.51 14.12
N ARG A 114 -32.12 91.05 13.74
CA ARG A 114 -31.12 91.77 14.56
C ARG A 114 -31.38 91.84 16.07
N ALA A 115 -30.50 91.19 16.86
CA ALA A 115 -29.94 91.77 18.09
C ALA A 115 -28.66 91.01 18.53
N ALA A 116 -27.60 91.78 18.80
CA ALA A 116 -26.48 91.52 19.74
C ALA A 116 -25.78 90.13 19.65
N SER A 117 -24.64 89.96 18.99
CA SER A 117 -23.35 90.65 19.18
C SER A 117 -22.96 90.84 20.65
N LYS A 118 -22.39 89.77 21.25
CA LYS A 118 -21.31 89.74 22.28
C LYS A 118 -21.17 88.37 22.98
N ARG A 119 -21.27 87.25 22.24
CA ARG A 119 -20.96 85.89 22.74
C ARG A 119 -20.04 85.06 21.82
N ALA A 120 -19.46 85.68 20.80
CA ALA A 120 -18.67 84.99 19.77
C ALA A 120 -17.20 84.71 20.16
N SER A 121 -16.74 85.16 21.34
CA SER A 121 -15.32 85.09 21.73
C SER A 121 -14.97 83.95 22.70
N MET A 122 -15.94 83.29 23.35
CA MET A 122 -15.66 82.13 24.24
C MET A 122 -15.91 80.77 23.57
N THR A 123 -16.56 80.74 22.40
CA THR A 123 -16.90 79.49 21.70
C THR A 123 -15.80 78.99 20.76
N GLN A 124 -14.83 79.82 20.38
CA GLN A 124 -13.72 79.40 19.50
C GLN A 124 -12.69 78.51 20.21
N GLY A 125 -12.44 78.71 21.51
CA GLY A 125 -11.54 77.84 22.30
C GLY A 125 -12.11 76.43 22.54
N ALA A 126 -13.43 76.32 22.75
CA ALA A 126 -14.10 75.03 22.96
C ALA A 126 -14.16 74.18 21.67
N ILE A 127 -14.29 74.81 20.50
CA ILE A 127 -14.31 74.12 19.21
C ILE A 127 -12.92 73.58 18.83
N GLY A 128 -11.84 74.31 19.18
CA GLY A 128 -10.46 73.83 19.00
C GLY A 128 -10.17 72.55 19.79
N ASN A 129 -10.57 72.53 21.07
CA ASN A 129 -10.37 71.36 21.94
C ASN A 129 -11.15 70.13 21.46
N LEU A 130 -12.39 70.30 20.97
CA LEU A 130 -13.19 69.19 20.44
C LEU A 130 -12.59 68.55 19.19
N LYS A 131 -12.03 69.35 18.27
CA LYS A 131 -11.33 68.81 17.09
C LYS A 131 -10.09 68.03 17.48
N GLN A 132 -9.33 68.53 18.45
CA GLN A 132 -8.13 67.85 18.92
C GLN A 132 -8.45 66.50 19.60
N ILE A 133 -9.58 66.41 20.31
CA ILE A 133 -10.07 65.15 20.90
C ILE A 133 -10.46 64.16 19.80
N HIS A 134 -11.25 64.59 18.80
CA HIS A 134 -11.66 63.69 17.71
C HIS A 134 -10.47 63.18 16.88
N GLU A 135 -9.50 64.06 16.57
CA GLU A 135 -8.26 63.66 15.89
C GLU A 135 -7.38 62.73 16.74
N GLN A 136 -7.49 62.78 18.07
CA GLN A 136 -6.81 61.86 18.96
C GLN A 136 -7.53 60.50 18.99
N GLU A 137 -8.86 60.48 19.11
CA GLU A 137 -9.66 59.26 19.06
C GLU A 137 -9.50 58.51 17.73
N ASP A 138 -9.44 59.24 16.61
CA ASP A 138 -9.20 58.63 15.29
C ASP A 138 -7.83 57.96 15.23
N ARG A 139 -6.79 58.62 15.76
CA ARG A 139 -5.43 58.04 15.83
C ARG A 139 -5.36 56.82 16.74
N GLU A 140 -6.04 56.85 17.88
CA GLU A 140 -6.11 55.72 18.80
C GLU A 140 -6.87 54.52 18.19
N ASN A 141 -7.92 54.80 17.42
CA ASN A 141 -8.68 53.77 16.72
C ASN A 141 -7.90 53.17 15.53
N GLU A 142 -7.16 54.01 14.79
CA GLU A 142 -6.23 53.55 13.76
C GLU A 142 -5.12 52.67 14.35
N ASP A 143 -4.50 53.07 15.46
CA ASP A 143 -3.46 52.27 16.14
C ASP A 143 -4.03 50.94 16.66
N MET A 144 -5.26 50.93 17.19
CA MET A 144 -5.95 49.70 17.59
C MET A 144 -6.16 48.76 16.40
N HIS A 145 -6.60 49.27 15.25
CA HIS A 145 -6.79 48.46 14.05
C HIS A 145 -5.47 47.90 13.52
N VAL A 146 -4.40 48.70 13.53
CA VAL A 146 -3.06 48.24 13.13
C VAL A 146 -2.57 47.13 14.06
N ARG A 147 -2.78 47.26 15.38
CA ARG A 147 -2.44 46.20 16.36
C ARG A 147 -3.23 44.92 16.10
N LEU A 148 -4.55 45.01 15.90
CA LEU A 148 -5.39 43.83 15.61
C LEU A 148 -4.98 43.12 14.32
N LEU A 149 -4.63 43.87 13.27
CA LEU A 149 -4.14 43.29 12.03
C LEU A 149 -2.78 42.61 12.22
N LYS A 150 -1.89 43.20 13.01
CA LYS A 150 -0.60 42.59 13.35
C LYS A 150 -0.79 41.29 14.11
N ASP A 151 -1.62 41.29 15.16
CA ASP A 151 -1.91 40.10 15.96
C ASP A 151 -2.54 38.99 15.10
N PHE A 152 -3.40 39.35 14.15
CA PHE A 152 -3.98 38.39 13.22
C PHE A 152 -2.93 37.77 12.28
N VAL A 153 -2.03 38.57 11.72
CA VAL A 153 -0.93 38.08 10.88
C VAL A 153 0.00 37.15 11.67
N ASP A 154 0.36 37.55 12.89
CA ASP A 154 1.20 36.75 13.78
C ASP A 154 0.51 35.42 14.16
N LEU A 155 -0.80 35.43 14.41
CA LEU A 155 -1.58 34.23 14.68
C LEU A 155 -1.60 33.27 13.47
N GLN A 156 -1.78 33.79 12.25
CA GLN A 156 -1.74 32.97 11.03
C GLN A 156 -0.33 32.41 10.79
N ALA A 157 0.70 33.21 11.02
CA ALA A 157 2.09 32.77 10.89
C ALA A 157 2.43 31.64 11.87
N ASN A 158 1.99 31.75 13.13
CA ASN A 158 2.16 30.70 14.13
C ASN A 158 1.41 29.42 13.74
N LYS A 159 0.15 29.55 13.30
CA LYS A 159 -0.64 28.40 12.84
C LYS A 159 0.02 27.66 11.69
N TRP A 160 0.53 28.38 10.70
CA TRP A 160 1.27 27.77 9.58
C TRP A 160 2.58 27.11 10.03
N SER A 161 3.27 27.70 11.00
CA SER A 161 4.47 27.09 11.59
C SER A 161 4.15 25.77 12.30
N ASP A 162 3.07 25.73 13.07
CA ASP A 162 2.61 24.53 13.78
C ASP A 162 2.18 23.43 12.81
N GLU A 163 1.39 23.77 11.78
CA GLU A 163 0.98 22.82 10.74
C GLU A 163 2.20 22.23 10.01
N LYS A 164 3.21 23.05 9.71
CA LYS A 164 4.46 22.61 9.09
C LYS A 164 5.24 21.67 10.01
N TYR A 165 5.28 21.95 11.31
CA TYR A 165 5.93 21.08 12.29
C TYR A 165 5.23 19.71 12.38
N ILE A 166 3.90 19.71 12.49
CA ILE A 166 3.09 18.48 12.54
C ILE A 166 3.29 17.65 11.27
N MET A 167 3.30 18.30 10.11
CA MET A 167 3.52 17.61 8.83
C MET A 167 4.92 16.98 8.77
N LYS A 168 5.95 17.70 9.24
CA LYS A 168 7.30 17.16 9.33
C LYS A 168 7.37 15.95 10.25
N GLU A 169 6.78 16.04 11.44
CA GLU A 169 6.77 14.92 12.40
C GLU A 169 6.03 13.69 11.83
N LYS A 170 4.90 13.89 11.16
CA LYS A 170 4.17 12.80 10.47
C LYS A 170 5.01 12.15 9.38
N ASN A 171 5.73 12.95 8.59
CA ASN A 171 6.61 12.43 7.55
C ASN A 171 7.78 11.65 8.14
N ASP A 172 8.41 12.15 9.20
CA ASP A 172 9.51 11.48 9.89
C ASP A 172 9.05 10.14 10.50
N ARG A 173 7.85 10.13 11.10
CA ARG A 173 7.22 8.90 11.63
C ARG A 173 6.91 7.89 10.52
N ASN A 174 6.35 8.35 9.40
CA ASN A 174 6.05 7.48 8.27
C ASN A 174 7.34 6.87 7.68
N TYR A 175 8.40 7.67 7.58
CA TYR A 175 9.72 7.20 7.16
C TYR A 175 10.28 6.12 8.10
N GLN A 176 10.13 6.29 9.42
CA GLN A 176 10.55 5.27 10.38
C GLN A 176 9.75 3.97 10.24
N LEU A 177 8.43 4.05 10.10
CA LEU A 177 7.58 2.88 9.90
C LEU A 177 7.93 2.13 8.62
N GLU A 178 8.20 2.86 7.53
CA GLU A 178 8.62 2.26 6.26
C GLU A 178 9.98 1.56 6.38
N LYS A 179 10.93 2.20 7.08
CA LYS A 179 12.22 1.59 7.38
C LYS A 179 12.06 0.30 8.18
N GLU A 180 11.26 0.30 9.25
CA GLU A 180 11.00 -0.90 10.02
C GLU A 180 10.29 -2.00 9.21
N ARG A 181 9.41 -1.62 8.29
CA ARG A 181 8.75 -2.55 7.38
C ARG A 181 9.76 -3.25 6.48
N MET A 182 10.69 -2.50 5.91
CA MET A 182 11.78 -3.07 5.10
C MET A 182 12.70 -3.96 5.93
N ASP A 183 13.07 -3.55 7.15
CA ASP A 183 13.92 -4.35 8.04
C ASP A 183 13.23 -5.67 8.44
N ARG A 184 11.91 -5.63 8.74
CA ARG A 184 11.11 -6.83 9.00
C ARG A 184 11.06 -7.76 7.79
N GLN A 185 10.83 -7.21 6.60
CA GLN A 185 10.79 -8.01 5.37
C GLN A 185 12.14 -8.67 5.09
N PHE A 186 13.23 -7.91 5.21
CA PHE A 186 14.58 -8.43 5.01
C PHE A 186 14.90 -9.56 5.99
N LYS A 187 14.47 -9.44 7.24
CA LYS A 187 14.63 -10.50 8.24
C LYS A 187 13.86 -11.77 7.86
N LEU A 188 12.60 -11.64 7.45
CA LEU A 188 11.79 -12.78 7.01
C LEU A 188 12.40 -13.48 5.78
N ASP A 189 12.86 -12.72 4.79
CA ASP A 189 13.51 -13.27 3.60
C ASP A 189 14.81 -14.03 3.96
N THR A 190 15.55 -13.52 4.95
CA THR A 190 16.76 -14.15 5.46
C THR A 190 16.45 -15.47 6.17
N GLU A 191 15.47 -15.47 7.09
CA GLU A 191 15.03 -16.68 7.79
C GLU A 191 14.45 -17.72 6.84
N GLU A 192 13.69 -17.31 5.82
CA GLU A 192 13.16 -18.22 4.81
C GLU A 192 14.27 -18.87 3.99
N LYS A 193 15.29 -18.10 3.61
CA LYS A 193 16.47 -18.62 2.90
C LYS A 193 17.23 -19.64 3.74
N GLU A 194 17.41 -19.38 5.03
CA GLU A 194 18.04 -20.33 5.96
C GLU A 194 17.20 -21.59 6.12
N ARG A 195 15.87 -21.46 6.27
CA ARG A 195 14.96 -22.61 6.35
C ARG A 195 15.06 -23.50 5.12
N LYS A 196 15.03 -22.91 3.91
CA LYS A 196 15.19 -23.63 2.63
C LYS A 196 16.54 -24.32 2.53
N LYS A 197 17.61 -23.68 2.99
CA LYS A 197 18.94 -24.29 3.05
C LYS A 197 18.95 -25.50 3.97
N ASN A 198 18.45 -25.36 5.20
CA ASN A 198 18.39 -26.45 6.18
C ASN A 198 17.52 -27.62 5.70
N GLU A 199 16.42 -27.34 5.01
CA GLU A 199 15.59 -28.37 4.38
C GLU A 199 16.32 -29.10 3.24
N SER A 200 17.06 -28.38 2.41
CA SER A 200 17.90 -28.97 1.38
C SER A 200 19.00 -29.85 1.98
N ASP A 201 19.67 -29.40 3.04
CA ASP A 201 20.71 -30.15 3.74
C ASP A 201 20.14 -31.44 4.35
N ARG A 202 18.98 -31.35 5.01
CA ARG A 202 18.27 -32.52 5.56
C ARG A 202 17.86 -33.52 4.47
N ASN A 203 17.35 -33.04 3.34
CA ASN A 203 16.97 -33.90 2.23
C ASN A 203 18.20 -34.62 1.63
N TYR A 204 19.32 -33.92 1.53
CA TYR A 204 20.58 -34.51 1.09
C TYR A 204 21.07 -35.60 2.06
N GLU A 205 20.96 -35.39 3.37
CA GLU A 205 21.30 -36.41 4.37
C GLU A 205 20.41 -37.64 4.27
N LEU A 206 19.10 -37.47 4.15
CA LEU A 206 18.15 -38.58 3.98
C LEU A 206 18.40 -39.36 2.68
N GLU A 207 18.74 -38.65 1.60
CA GLU A 207 19.13 -39.26 0.33
C GLU A 207 20.38 -40.12 0.50
N LYS A 208 21.39 -39.59 1.19
CA LYS A 208 22.63 -40.29 1.49
C LYS A 208 22.37 -41.56 2.30
N GLU A 209 21.59 -41.47 3.38
CA GLU A 209 21.22 -42.62 4.21
C GLU A 209 20.46 -43.69 3.42
N ARG A 210 19.57 -43.28 2.52
CA ARG A 210 18.85 -44.21 1.64
C ARG A 210 19.81 -44.98 0.73
N MET A 211 20.77 -44.29 0.14
CA MET A 211 21.78 -44.90 -0.73
C MET A 211 22.70 -45.85 0.06
N GLU A 212 23.11 -45.49 1.28
CA GLU A 212 23.90 -46.36 2.16
C GLU A 212 23.13 -47.64 2.53
N CYS A 213 21.85 -47.51 2.92
CA CYS A 213 20.98 -48.65 3.21
C CYS A 213 20.81 -49.57 1.99
N GLN A 214 20.63 -49.00 0.79
CA GLN A 214 20.57 -49.77 -0.44
C GLN A 214 21.85 -50.56 -0.70
N PHE A 215 23.01 -49.93 -0.46
CA PHE A 215 24.30 -50.59 -0.62
C PHE A 215 24.49 -51.75 0.35
N ASP A 216 24.10 -51.58 1.61
CA ASP A 216 24.20 -52.63 2.62
C ASP A 216 23.27 -53.82 2.30
N LEU A 217 22.03 -53.57 1.86
CA LEU A 217 21.13 -54.62 1.39
C LEU A 217 21.70 -55.41 0.20
N GLU A 218 22.33 -54.73 -0.75
CA GLU A 218 22.99 -55.39 -1.88
C GLU A 218 24.21 -56.21 -1.44
N ARG A 219 25.00 -55.69 -0.50
CA ARG A 219 26.12 -56.42 0.11
C ARG A 219 25.63 -57.67 0.84
N GLU A 220 24.58 -57.58 1.63
CA GLU A 220 23.99 -58.73 2.33
C GLU A 220 23.46 -59.77 1.36
N ARG A 221 22.76 -59.35 0.29
CA ARG A 221 22.30 -60.25 -0.77
C ARG A 221 23.48 -61.01 -1.40
N MET A 222 24.56 -60.31 -1.75
CA MET A 222 25.76 -60.94 -2.33
C MET A 222 26.44 -61.91 -1.35
N ASN A 223 26.46 -61.59 -0.06
CA ASN A 223 26.99 -62.46 0.98
C ASN A 223 26.15 -63.74 1.11
N CYS A 224 24.81 -63.63 1.08
CA CYS A 224 23.91 -64.77 1.08
C CYS A 224 24.11 -65.66 -0.16
N GLU A 225 24.22 -65.06 -1.35
CA GLU A 225 24.50 -65.80 -2.60
C GLU A 225 25.85 -66.53 -2.53
N THR A 226 26.88 -65.89 -1.97
CA THR A 226 28.22 -66.49 -1.79
C THR A 226 28.16 -67.67 -0.82
N SER A 227 27.50 -67.51 0.33
CA SER A 227 27.32 -68.58 1.32
C SER A 227 26.54 -69.77 0.75
N LEU A 228 25.50 -69.52 -0.06
CA LEU A 228 24.76 -70.57 -0.76
C LEU A 228 25.65 -71.32 -1.76
N MET A 229 26.50 -70.61 -2.51
CA MET A 229 27.44 -71.26 -3.43
C MET A 229 28.50 -72.08 -2.69
N GLU A 230 29.03 -71.57 -1.57
CA GLU A 230 29.99 -72.28 -0.72
C GLU A 230 29.41 -73.58 -0.15
N THR A 231 28.16 -73.54 0.34
CA THR A 231 27.47 -74.73 0.85
C THR A 231 27.19 -75.75 -0.25
N LYS A 232 26.74 -75.31 -1.43
CA LYS A 232 26.57 -76.17 -2.62
C LYS A 232 27.89 -76.83 -3.03
N LEU A 233 28.99 -76.08 -3.01
CA LEU A 233 30.32 -76.57 -3.34
C LEU A 233 30.82 -77.59 -2.31
N ALA A 234 30.62 -77.33 -1.02
CA ALA A 234 30.96 -78.26 0.06
C ALA A 234 30.19 -79.58 -0.09
N MET A 235 28.87 -79.54 -0.32
CA MET A 235 28.07 -80.73 -0.54
C MET A 235 28.48 -81.49 -1.80
N ALA A 236 28.77 -80.79 -2.90
CA ALA A 236 29.25 -81.42 -4.13
C ALA A 236 30.53 -82.23 -3.88
N LYS A 237 31.47 -81.68 -3.10
CA LYS A 237 32.72 -82.36 -2.71
C LYS A 237 32.44 -83.63 -1.90
N GLU A 238 31.53 -83.58 -0.92
CA GLU A 238 31.15 -84.75 -0.14
C GLU A 238 30.51 -85.85 -1.01
N LEU A 239 29.61 -85.47 -1.92
CA LEU A 239 28.96 -86.43 -2.81
C LEU A 239 29.95 -87.08 -3.80
N LEU A 240 30.93 -86.33 -4.29
CA LEU A 240 32.02 -86.87 -5.11
C LEU A 240 32.83 -87.91 -4.34
N LEU A 241 33.17 -87.64 -3.07
CA LEU A 241 33.88 -88.59 -2.21
C LEU A 241 33.06 -89.86 -1.93
N SER A 242 31.73 -89.77 -1.93
CA SER A 242 30.83 -90.92 -1.76
C SER A 242 30.65 -91.78 -3.02
N GLY A 243 31.24 -91.40 -4.15
CA GLY A 243 31.19 -92.16 -5.41
C GLY A 243 29.95 -91.91 -6.28
N LYS A 244 29.18 -90.84 -6.03
CA LYS A 244 28.03 -90.50 -6.88
C LYS A 244 28.46 -89.98 -8.25
N THR A 245 27.65 -90.24 -9.26
CA THR A 245 27.88 -89.74 -10.61
C THR A 245 27.61 -88.23 -10.71
N SER A 246 28.26 -87.55 -11.67
CA SER A 246 28.10 -86.10 -11.84
C SER A 246 26.64 -85.67 -12.09
N GLU A 247 25.85 -86.49 -12.78
CA GLU A 247 24.43 -86.24 -13.08
C GLU A 247 23.58 -86.26 -11.80
N GLU A 248 23.77 -87.27 -10.95
CA GLU A 248 23.08 -87.38 -9.65
C GLU A 248 23.42 -86.20 -8.74
N ILE A 249 24.68 -85.76 -8.72
CA ILE A 249 25.13 -84.60 -7.94
C ILE A 249 24.43 -83.32 -8.41
N THR A 250 24.37 -83.08 -9.72
CA THR A 250 23.67 -81.89 -10.24
C THR A 250 22.16 -81.94 -9.99
N GLY A 251 21.56 -83.13 -10.03
CA GLY A 251 20.15 -83.33 -9.68
C GLY A 251 19.87 -82.98 -8.22
N LEU A 252 20.73 -83.42 -7.30
CA LEU A 252 20.61 -83.11 -5.86
C LEU A 252 20.88 -81.62 -5.56
N LEU A 253 21.89 -81.01 -6.17
CA LEU A 253 22.21 -79.59 -5.95
C LEU A 253 21.18 -78.61 -6.51
N LYS A 254 20.38 -79.02 -7.50
CA LYS A 254 19.26 -78.22 -8.02
C LYS A 254 18.05 -78.18 -7.09
N GLN A 255 17.94 -79.15 -6.17
CA GLN A 255 16.85 -79.20 -5.19
C GLN A 255 17.12 -78.32 -3.95
N LEU A 256 18.33 -77.77 -3.83
CA LEU A 256 18.77 -76.80 -2.81
C LEU A 256 18.69 -75.37 -3.33
#